data_AF-A0A3M7D7L7-F1
#
_entry.id   AF-A0A3M7D7L7-F1
#
_cell.length_a   1.000
_cell.length_b   1.000
_cell.length_c   1.000
_cell.angle_alpha   90.00
_cell.angle_beta   90.00
_cell.angle_gamma   90.00
#
_symmetry.space_group_name_H-M   'P 1'
#
loop_
_entity.id
_entity.type
_entity.pdbx_description
1 polymer ?
#
loop_
_entity_poly.entity_id
_entity_poly.type
_entity_poly.pdbx_seq_one_letter_code
_entity_poly.pdbx_strand_id
1 'polypeptide(L)'
;MAKSMESLSSNGHADSAQPSGQDQPDTQMELDDQIQRETSRGQHPQSSSDDIDMDASQELPVKAKAMKRDELIPAALAYGQELQQEFGNDPRPHVKKQLQDLFAIIAYQNPADSPISGLLDQRGRAEIAEEVNGAILVSLGKPSSAALEKLCAVTDVMLDDTAAKSGGASALINQVFDPGDMASLAYQTDIDRRYCTRTVPLRVICLGFSRTGTTSIRQALVDLGFRDCYHYASVLQENPRDADLWIEALSAKFKGIGEPYTKPQWDALLGHCQAVTDTPCILFYEELLAAYPESKVVLTERDDVDQWFRSQMNTTVRYCSELLPVTWLDKLKSALFSPMDPKALQLIRLIVFNTPVWKELWADYHQGTTTAKKAYEEHNAKIKAIVPRDRLLVFNVKEGWGPLCEFLNLQPPDTPFPRRNDTEVFTNNTKILSELTRTASRKNMVMTSAAVAAFAMALLAGWQRWK
;
A
#
# COMPACT_ATOMS: atom_id res chain seq x y z
N MET A 1 -1.39 68.43 11.32
CA MET A 1 -2.01 68.39 12.66
C MET A 1 -2.60 67.02 12.87
N ALA A 2 -2.48 66.52 14.09
CA ALA A 2 -2.67 65.15 14.50
C ALA A 2 -4.14 64.72 14.58
N LYS A 3 -4.32 63.38 14.67
CA LYS A 3 -5.36 62.65 15.42
C LYS A 3 -6.79 62.72 14.85
N SER A 4 -7.68 61.74 15.02
CA SER A 4 -7.69 60.38 15.62
C SER A 4 -9.15 59.87 15.52
N MET A 5 -9.34 58.59 15.87
CA MET A 5 -10.56 57.95 16.42
C MET A 5 -11.46 57.16 15.46
N GLU A 6 -11.18 55.85 15.42
CA GLU A 6 -12.03 54.76 15.95
C GLU A 6 -13.56 54.96 16.03
N SER A 7 -14.29 53.98 15.49
CA SER A 7 -15.38 53.35 16.24
C SER A 7 -15.62 51.89 15.80
N LEU A 8 -15.97 51.08 16.80
CA LEU A 8 -16.11 49.64 16.80
C LEU A 8 -17.54 49.18 16.48
N SER A 9 -17.62 47.92 16.01
CA SER A 9 -18.64 46.88 16.25
C SER A 9 -20.07 47.07 15.74
N SER A 10 -20.58 46.05 15.02
CA SER A 10 -21.81 45.35 15.43
C SER A 10 -22.00 44.03 14.65
N ASN A 11 -22.20 42.93 15.39
CA ASN A 11 -22.72 41.65 14.91
C ASN A 11 -24.26 41.69 14.90
N GLY A 12 -24.92 40.98 13.98
CA GLY A 12 -26.35 40.67 14.12
C GLY A 12 -26.94 39.93 12.92
N HIS A 13 -27.23 38.64 13.13
CA HIS A 13 -28.10 37.77 12.33
C HIS A 13 -29.56 38.29 12.25
N ALA A 14 -30.28 37.97 11.16
CA ALA A 14 -31.52 37.17 11.20
C ALA A 14 -32.12 36.95 9.78
N ASP A 15 -32.63 35.74 9.58
CA ASP A 15 -33.50 35.18 8.52
C ASP A 15 -34.72 36.07 8.17
N SER A 16 -35.49 35.93 7.07
CA SER A 16 -35.90 34.79 6.23
C SER A 16 -36.67 35.32 5.00
N ALA A 17 -36.71 34.55 3.91
CA ALA A 17 -37.92 34.15 3.16
C ALA A 17 -37.69 33.98 1.63
N GLN A 18 -37.75 32.72 1.21
CA GLN A 18 -37.96 32.14 -0.14
C GLN A 18 -39.41 32.38 -0.63
N PRO A 19 -39.86 32.05 -1.89
CA PRO A 19 -39.68 30.74 -2.58
C PRO A 19 -39.53 30.78 -4.12
N SER A 20 -38.88 29.80 -4.78
CA SER A 20 -39.42 28.55 -5.37
C SER A 20 -38.49 28.20 -6.56
N GLY A 21 -38.21 26.99 -7.03
CA GLY A 21 -38.54 25.61 -6.70
C GLY A 21 -38.03 24.72 -7.86
N GLN A 22 -37.36 23.60 -7.56
CA GLN A 22 -37.31 22.36 -8.36
C GLN A 22 -36.41 21.34 -7.63
N ASP A 23 -37.07 20.42 -6.90
CA ASP A 23 -36.47 19.33 -6.13
C ASP A 23 -36.21 18.09 -7.00
N GLN A 24 -35.02 17.49 -6.84
CA GLN A 24 -34.73 16.08 -7.13
C GLN A 24 -34.73 15.32 -5.80
N PRO A 25 -35.40 14.16 -5.66
CA PRO A 25 -35.43 13.44 -4.38
C PRO A 25 -34.21 12.52 -4.18
N ASP A 26 -33.72 12.54 -2.94
CA ASP A 26 -32.70 11.68 -2.34
C ASP A 26 -33.10 10.19 -2.37
N THR A 27 -32.32 9.36 -3.06
CA THR A 27 -32.46 7.89 -3.13
C THR A 27 -31.75 7.14 -1.99
N GLN A 28 -31.56 7.75 -0.82
CA GLN A 28 -30.84 7.12 0.30
C GLN A 28 -31.74 6.73 1.49
N MET A 29 -33.06 7.01 1.45
CA MET A 29 -33.99 6.69 2.55
C MET A 29 -35.09 5.66 2.22
N GLU A 30 -35.04 4.98 1.06
CA GLU A 30 -36.02 3.92 0.73
C GLU A 30 -35.57 2.49 1.10
N LEU A 31 -34.32 2.29 1.56
CA LEU A 31 -33.80 0.95 1.85
C LEU A 31 -34.09 0.46 3.29
N ASP A 32 -34.30 1.38 4.23
CA ASP A 32 -34.53 1.04 5.65
C ASP A 32 -36.01 0.76 5.97
N ASP A 33 -36.94 1.31 5.18
CA ASP A 33 -38.41 1.13 5.38
C ASP A 33 -38.95 -0.19 4.77
N GLN A 34 -38.22 -0.84 3.87
CA GLN A 34 -38.57 -2.16 3.34
C GLN A 34 -38.18 -3.30 4.29
N ILE A 35 -37.10 -3.15 5.06
CA ILE A 35 -36.62 -4.18 6.02
C ILE A 35 -37.50 -4.23 7.29
N GLN A 36 -38.12 -3.12 7.69
CA GLN A 36 -39.05 -3.09 8.84
C GLN A 36 -40.48 -3.56 8.51
N ARG A 37 -40.89 -3.59 7.23
CA ARG A 37 -42.21 -4.11 6.83
C ARG A 37 -42.28 -5.63 6.67
N GLU A 38 -41.15 -6.30 6.43
CA GLU A 38 -41.11 -7.78 6.38
C GLU A 38 -40.96 -8.44 7.75
N THR A 39 -40.56 -7.70 8.78
CA THR A 39 -40.38 -8.21 10.15
C THR A 39 -41.61 -8.06 11.06
N SER A 40 -42.72 -7.49 10.58
CA SER A 40 -43.90 -7.16 11.43
C SER A 40 -45.25 -7.70 10.93
N ARG A 41 -45.28 -8.84 10.23
CA ARG A 41 -46.55 -9.54 9.89
C ARG A 41 -46.55 -10.99 10.34
N GLY A 42 -47.18 -11.23 11.48
CA GLY A 42 -47.46 -12.57 12.01
C GLY A 42 -48.18 -12.53 13.36
N GLN A 43 -49.34 -11.88 13.46
CA GLN A 43 -50.24 -12.05 14.60
C GLN A 43 -51.00 -13.39 14.48
N HIS A 44 -50.97 -14.15 15.58
CA HIS A 44 -51.77 -15.34 15.86
C HIS A 44 -53.29 -15.15 15.64
N PRO A 45 -54.00 -16.24 15.33
CA PRO A 45 -55.14 -16.64 16.15
C PRO A 45 -54.97 -18.06 16.73
N GLN A 46 -55.65 -18.30 17.85
CA GLN A 46 -55.54 -19.45 18.73
C GLN A 46 -56.30 -20.72 18.27
N SER A 47 -55.79 -21.85 18.77
CA SER A 47 -56.41 -23.14 19.12
C SER A 47 -56.87 -24.10 18.00
N SER A 48 -56.16 -25.22 17.87
CA SER A 48 -56.65 -26.53 18.34
C SER A 48 -55.47 -27.49 18.47
N SER A 49 -55.54 -28.33 19.50
CA SER A 49 -54.55 -29.32 19.90
C SER A 49 -54.30 -30.38 18.83
N ASP A 50 -53.04 -30.59 18.46
CA ASP A 50 -52.43 -31.91 18.29
C ASP A 50 -50.92 -31.71 18.43
N ASP A 51 -50.39 -32.19 19.55
CA ASP A 51 -48.97 -32.15 19.88
C ASP A 51 -48.19 -32.99 18.86
N ILE A 52 -47.42 -32.33 18.00
CA ILE A 52 -46.27 -32.96 17.32
C ILE A 52 -45.02 -32.40 17.98
N ASP A 53 -44.44 -33.21 18.85
CA ASP A 53 -43.13 -33.02 19.46
C ASP A 53 -42.08 -32.83 18.35
N MET A 54 -41.59 -31.60 18.18
CA MET A 54 -40.40 -31.29 17.36
C MET A 54 -39.21 -31.12 18.30
N ASP A 55 -38.80 -32.23 18.91
CA ASP A 55 -37.48 -32.37 19.49
C ASP A 55 -36.45 -32.43 18.36
N ALA A 56 -35.96 -31.28 17.94
CA ALA A 56 -34.82 -31.16 17.04
C ALA A 56 -33.49 -31.16 17.83
N SER A 57 -33.36 -32.08 18.77
CA SER A 57 -32.07 -32.61 19.20
C SER A 57 -31.87 -34.01 18.59
N GLN A 58 -31.87 -34.08 17.25
CA GLN A 58 -31.22 -35.21 16.59
C GLN A 58 -29.71 -35.09 16.84
N GLU A 59 -29.25 -35.80 17.88
CA GLU A 59 -27.85 -36.15 18.02
C GLU A 59 -27.31 -36.59 16.67
N LEU A 60 -26.18 -35.99 16.24
CA LEU A 60 -25.43 -36.44 15.08
C LEU A 60 -25.28 -37.97 15.15
N PRO A 61 -25.56 -38.72 14.08
CA PRO A 61 -25.59 -40.17 14.15
C PRO A 61 -24.27 -40.70 14.70
N VAL A 62 -24.38 -41.57 15.71
CA VAL A 62 -23.27 -42.31 16.30
C VAL A 62 -22.39 -42.84 15.17
N LYS A 63 -21.09 -42.45 15.18
CA LYS A 63 -20.05 -42.82 14.20
C LYS A 63 -20.43 -44.11 13.46
N ALA A 64 -20.87 -43.96 12.21
CA ALA A 64 -21.28 -45.07 11.37
C ALA A 64 -20.19 -46.16 11.46
N LYS A 65 -20.58 -47.35 11.91
CA LYS A 65 -19.71 -48.52 11.92
C LYS A 65 -19.19 -48.68 10.48
N ALA A 66 -17.87 -48.77 10.31
CA ALA A 66 -17.27 -48.93 8.99
C ALA A 66 -17.92 -50.13 8.27
N MET A 67 -18.70 -49.84 7.22
CA MET A 67 -19.38 -50.86 6.43
C MET A 67 -18.36 -51.69 5.67
N LYS A 68 -18.61 -52.99 5.51
CA LYS A 68 -17.74 -53.84 4.69
C LYS A 68 -17.89 -53.42 3.22
N ARG A 69 -16.81 -53.57 2.44
CA ARG A 69 -16.77 -53.15 1.02
C ARG A 69 -17.94 -53.71 0.19
N ASP A 70 -18.37 -54.93 0.51
CA ASP A 70 -19.44 -55.65 -0.20
C ASP A 70 -20.85 -55.13 0.16
N GLU A 71 -20.98 -54.35 1.23
CA GLU A 71 -22.26 -53.78 1.72
C GLU A 71 -22.48 -52.34 1.23
N LEU A 72 -21.45 -51.68 0.69
CA LEU A 72 -21.50 -50.27 0.28
C LEU A 72 -22.38 -50.03 -0.95
N ILE A 73 -22.28 -50.88 -1.97
CA ILE A 73 -23.06 -50.72 -3.22
C ILE A 73 -24.55 -50.94 -2.96
N PRO A 74 -24.99 -52.00 -2.25
CA PRO A 74 -26.40 -52.17 -1.89
C PRO A 74 -26.95 -51.00 -1.08
N ALA A 75 -26.16 -50.45 -0.13
CA ALA A 75 -26.59 -49.31 0.68
C ALA A 75 -26.71 -48.02 -0.14
N ALA A 76 -25.77 -47.76 -1.04
CA ALA A 76 -25.84 -46.63 -1.96
C ALA A 76 -27.05 -46.73 -2.91
N LEU A 77 -27.37 -47.94 -3.38
CA LEU A 77 -28.55 -48.19 -4.21
C LEU A 77 -29.86 -47.94 -3.43
N ALA A 78 -29.95 -48.43 -2.19
CA ALA A 78 -31.12 -48.22 -1.33
C ALA A 78 -31.35 -46.73 -1.04
N TYR A 79 -30.29 -46.01 -0.67
CA TYR A 79 -30.35 -44.56 -0.45
C TYR A 79 -30.73 -43.79 -1.73
N GLY A 80 -30.21 -44.22 -2.88
CA GLY A 80 -30.60 -43.67 -4.16
C GLY A 80 -32.10 -43.86 -4.48
N GLN A 81 -32.67 -45.01 -4.11
CA GLN A 81 -34.10 -45.27 -4.27
C GLN A 81 -34.96 -44.38 -3.36
N GLU A 82 -34.53 -44.13 -2.12
CA GLU A 82 -35.18 -43.19 -1.20
C GLU A 82 -35.18 -41.77 -1.78
N LEU A 83 -34.03 -41.29 -2.26
CA LEU A 83 -33.92 -39.97 -2.90
C LEU A 83 -34.81 -39.83 -4.15
N GLN A 84 -34.93 -40.89 -4.96
CA GLN A 84 -35.81 -40.90 -6.12
C GLN A 84 -37.30 -40.86 -5.72
N GLN A 85 -37.67 -41.49 -4.60
CA GLN A 85 -39.04 -41.42 -4.08
C GLN A 85 -39.37 -40.03 -3.54
N GLU A 86 -38.44 -39.42 -2.82
CA GLU A 86 -38.64 -38.12 -2.17
C GLU A 86 -38.60 -36.95 -3.17
N PHE A 87 -37.62 -36.95 -4.09
CA PHE A 87 -37.34 -35.82 -4.98
C PHE A 87 -37.61 -36.10 -6.46
N GLY A 88 -38.05 -37.30 -6.83
CA GLY A 88 -38.24 -37.69 -8.24
C GLY A 88 -39.24 -36.84 -9.02
N ASN A 89 -40.22 -36.25 -8.33
CA ASN A 89 -41.22 -35.35 -8.92
C ASN A 89 -40.95 -33.86 -8.65
N ASP A 90 -39.78 -33.50 -8.11
CA ASP A 90 -39.45 -32.10 -7.80
C ASP A 90 -39.48 -31.24 -9.08
N PRO A 91 -40.20 -30.11 -9.12
CA PRO A 91 -40.32 -29.29 -10.32
C PRO A 91 -39.04 -28.52 -10.68
N ARG A 92 -38.05 -28.44 -9.78
CA ARG A 92 -36.83 -27.64 -9.96
C ARG A 92 -35.84 -28.34 -10.90
N PRO A 93 -35.40 -27.70 -12.01
CA PRO A 93 -34.51 -28.32 -12.98
C PRO A 93 -33.14 -28.76 -12.43
N HIS A 94 -32.58 -28.03 -11.46
CA HIS A 94 -31.28 -28.36 -10.86
C HIS A 94 -31.32 -29.65 -10.04
N VAL A 95 -32.40 -29.88 -9.29
CA VAL A 95 -32.60 -31.09 -8.47
C VAL A 95 -32.70 -32.32 -9.38
N LYS A 96 -33.47 -32.22 -10.48
CA LYS A 96 -33.57 -33.30 -11.47
C LYS A 96 -32.23 -33.64 -12.10
N LYS A 97 -31.44 -32.62 -12.45
CA LYS A 97 -30.10 -32.81 -13.02
C LYS A 97 -29.16 -33.49 -12.02
N GLN A 98 -29.12 -33.03 -10.77
CA GLN A 98 -28.28 -33.64 -9.72
C GLN A 98 -28.66 -35.09 -9.42
N LEU A 99 -29.96 -35.42 -9.38
CA LEU A 99 -30.42 -36.80 -9.24
C LEU A 99 -29.98 -37.68 -10.42
N GLN A 100 -30.13 -37.19 -11.65
CA GLN A 100 -29.66 -37.89 -12.84
C GLN A 100 -28.15 -38.13 -12.80
N ASP A 101 -27.39 -37.11 -12.40
CA ASP A 101 -25.93 -37.19 -12.31
C ASP A 101 -25.49 -38.20 -11.24
N LEU A 102 -26.17 -38.22 -10.09
CA LEU A 102 -25.91 -39.18 -9.00
C LEU A 102 -26.18 -40.64 -9.43
N PHE A 103 -27.31 -40.90 -10.11
CA PHE A 103 -27.61 -42.25 -10.60
C PHE A 103 -26.68 -42.69 -11.73
N ALA A 104 -26.19 -41.75 -12.54
CA ALA A 104 -25.21 -42.03 -13.57
C ALA A 104 -23.85 -42.48 -13.01
N ILE A 105 -23.53 -42.19 -11.74
CA ILE A 105 -22.30 -42.69 -11.09
C ILE A 105 -22.50 -44.14 -10.60
N ILE A 106 -23.67 -44.46 -10.05
CA ILE A 106 -23.99 -45.79 -9.51
C ILE A 106 -24.26 -46.82 -10.62
N ALA A 107 -24.66 -46.37 -11.82
CA ALA A 107 -24.95 -47.23 -12.96
C ALA A 107 -23.71 -47.93 -13.57
N TYR A 108 -22.50 -47.51 -13.21
CA TYR A 108 -21.25 -48.07 -13.73
C TYR A 108 -20.55 -48.93 -12.68
N GLN A 109 -20.10 -50.12 -13.07
CA GLN A 109 -19.31 -51.00 -12.19
C GLN A 109 -18.00 -50.34 -11.72
N ASN A 110 -17.40 -49.51 -12.59
CA ASN A 110 -16.30 -48.63 -12.27
C ASN A 110 -16.77 -47.17 -12.41
N PRO A 111 -16.95 -46.44 -11.30
CA PRO A 111 -17.42 -45.06 -11.31
C PRO A 111 -16.53 -44.10 -12.14
N ALA A 112 -15.24 -44.42 -12.33
CA ALA A 112 -14.31 -43.64 -13.14
C ALA A 112 -14.64 -43.67 -14.65
N ASP A 113 -15.43 -44.66 -15.10
CA ASP A 113 -15.84 -44.79 -16.50
C ASP A 113 -17.20 -44.09 -16.77
N SER A 114 -17.80 -43.48 -15.74
CA SER A 114 -19.02 -42.68 -15.88
C SER A 114 -18.74 -41.40 -16.68
N PRO A 115 -19.70 -40.90 -17.49
CA PRO A 115 -19.62 -39.58 -18.13
C PRO A 115 -19.36 -38.42 -17.17
N ILE A 116 -19.56 -38.64 -15.86
CA ILE A 116 -19.43 -37.66 -14.79
C ILE A 116 -18.23 -38.00 -13.87
N SER A 117 -17.28 -38.78 -14.37
CA SER A 117 -16.10 -39.22 -13.63
C SER A 117 -15.24 -38.08 -13.09
N GLY A 118 -15.31 -36.89 -13.70
CA GLY A 118 -14.67 -35.66 -13.20
C GLY A 118 -15.09 -35.28 -11.78
N LEU A 119 -16.30 -35.64 -11.32
CA LEU A 119 -16.72 -35.37 -9.93
C LEU A 119 -15.98 -36.24 -8.90
N LEU A 120 -15.37 -37.35 -9.33
CA LEU A 120 -14.62 -38.26 -8.45
C LEU A 120 -13.15 -37.86 -8.33
N ASP A 121 -12.66 -36.95 -9.16
CA ASP A 121 -11.31 -36.42 -9.07
C ASP A 121 -11.16 -35.52 -7.83
N GLN A 122 -9.94 -35.06 -7.55
CA GLN A 122 -9.69 -34.23 -6.36
C GLN A 122 -10.38 -32.85 -6.45
N ARG A 123 -10.58 -32.32 -7.65
CA ARG A 123 -11.16 -31.00 -7.89
C ARG A 123 -12.67 -31.04 -7.75
N GLY A 124 -13.33 -32.00 -8.40
CA GLY A 124 -14.78 -32.20 -8.29
C GLY A 124 -15.22 -32.56 -6.86
N ARG A 125 -14.41 -33.35 -6.13
CA ARG A 125 -14.68 -33.61 -4.70
C ARG A 125 -14.55 -32.37 -3.82
N ALA A 126 -13.66 -31.44 -4.15
CA ALA A 126 -13.53 -30.19 -3.41
C ALA A 126 -14.75 -29.28 -3.64
N GLU A 127 -15.22 -29.15 -4.89
CA GLU A 127 -16.42 -28.38 -5.24
C GLU A 127 -17.66 -28.92 -4.52
N ILE A 128 -17.88 -30.25 -4.51
CA ILE A 128 -18.99 -30.87 -3.78
C ILE A 128 -18.87 -30.65 -2.27
N ALA A 129 -17.66 -30.74 -1.72
CA ALA A 129 -17.42 -30.50 -0.30
C ALA A 129 -17.71 -29.04 0.08
N GLU A 130 -17.39 -28.08 -0.77
CA GLU A 130 -17.71 -26.66 -0.58
C GLU A 130 -19.22 -26.42 -0.63
N GLU A 131 -19.94 -27.02 -1.59
CA GLU A 131 -21.40 -26.94 -1.65
C GLU A 131 -22.07 -27.50 -0.38
N VAL A 132 -21.61 -28.67 0.08
CA VAL A 132 -22.10 -29.31 1.31
C VAL A 132 -21.78 -28.46 2.53
N ASN A 133 -20.56 -27.93 2.65
CA ASN A 133 -20.17 -27.04 3.74
C ASN A 133 -21.03 -25.76 3.73
N GLY A 134 -21.31 -25.20 2.55
CA GLY A 134 -22.19 -24.05 2.38
C GLY A 134 -23.63 -24.35 2.81
N ALA A 135 -24.17 -25.51 2.43
CA ALA A 135 -25.51 -25.95 2.82
C ALA A 135 -25.61 -26.19 4.35
N ILE A 136 -24.58 -26.79 4.96
CA ILE A 136 -24.48 -26.96 6.42
C ILE A 136 -24.49 -25.60 7.11
N LEU A 137 -23.68 -24.64 6.64
CA LEU A 137 -23.66 -23.28 7.20
C LEU A 137 -25.04 -22.63 7.14
N VAL A 138 -25.75 -22.75 6.01
CA VAL A 138 -27.11 -22.23 5.85
C VAL A 138 -28.09 -22.90 6.83
N SER A 139 -28.03 -24.23 7.00
CA SER A 139 -28.87 -24.93 7.99
C SER A 139 -28.61 -24.51 9.43
N LEU A 140 -27.39 -24.03 9.72
CA LEU A 140 -26.98 -23.51 11.02
C LEU A 140 -27.25 -22.00 11.18
N GLY A 141 -27.96 -21.37 10.22
CA GLY A 141 -28.27 -19.94 10.22
C GLY A 141 -27.08 -19.03 9.91
N LYS A 142 -26.02 -19.57 9.29
CA LYS A 142 -24.81 -18.84 8.88
C LYS A 142 -24.78 -18.64 7.35
N PRO A 143 -24.08 -17.61 6.84
CA PRO A 143 -23.95 -17.41 5.40
C PRO A 143 -23.23 -18.59 4.72
N SER A 144 -23.68 -18.96 3.51
CA SER A 144 -23.17 -20.10 2.73
C SER A 144 -21.71 -19.98 2.26
N SER A 145 -21.13 -18.77 2.32
CA SER A 145 -19.75 -18.47 1.96
C SER A 145 -19.08 -17.65 3.06
N ALA A 146 -17.76 -17.78 3.17
CA ALA A 146 -16.99 -17.00 4.13
C ALA A 146 -17.01 -15.51 3.74
N ALA A 147 -17.05 -14.61 4.73
CA ALA A 147 -17.01 -13.17 4.48
C ALA A 147 -15.76 -12.73 3.68
N LEU A 148 -14.65 -13.45 3.85
CA LEU A 148 -13.40 -13.23 3.12
C LEU A 148 -13.52 -13.60 1.64
N GLU A 149 -14.23 -14.68 1.33
CA GLU A 149 -14.44 -15.16 -0.04
C GLU A 149 -15.32 -14.18 -0.83
N LYS A 150 -16.40 -13.68 -0.21
CA LYS A 150 -17.19 -12.58 -0.79
C LYS A 150 -16.35 -11.34 -1.06
N LEU A 151 -15.44 -10.99 -0.16
CA LEU A 151 -14.56 -9.84 -0.33
C LEU A 151 -13.62 -10.03 -1.54
N CYS A 152 -13.03 -11.22 -1.69
CA CYS A 152 -12.18 -11.54 -2.83
C CYS A 152 -12.96 -11.54 -4.14
N ALA A 153 -14.14 -12.16 -4.18
CA ALA A 153 -14.97 -12.19 -5.38
C ALA A 153 -15.45 -10.80 -5.81
N VAL A 154 -15.83 -9.93 -4.85
CA VAL A 154 -16.18 -8.54 -5.13
C VAL A 154 -14.97 -7.76 -5.66
N THR A 155 -13.78 -8.04 -5.13
CA THR A 155 -12.54 -7.39 -5.57
C THR A 155 -12.19 -7.78 -7.00
N ASP A 156 -12.26 -9.07 -7.35
CA ASP A 156 -12.01 -9.56 -8.71
C ASP A 156 -12.99 -8.95 -9.74
N VAL A 157 -14.29 -8.94 -9.42
CA VAL A 157 -15.29 -8.33 -10.31
C VAL A 157 -15.09 -6.82 -10.44
N MET A 158 -14.69 -6.13 -9.36
CA MET A 158 -14.37 -4.71 -9.41
C MET A 158 -13.13 -4.44 -10.28
N LEU A 159 -12.11 -5.31 -10.23
CA LEU A 159 -10.92 -5.25 -11.08
C LEU A 159 -11.27 -5.46 -12.56
N ASP A 160 -12.13 -6.43 -12.87
CA ASP A 160 -12.57 -6.71 -14.24
C ASP A 160 -13.45 -5.59 -14.82
N ASP A 161 -14.40 -5.06 -14.03
CA ASP A 161 -15.29 -3.98 -14.47
C ASP A 161 -14.53 -2.64 -14.65
N THR A 162 -13.52 -2.37 -13.82
CA THR A 162 -12.65 -1.19 -13.99
C THR A 162 -11.69 -1.35 -15.17
N ALA A 163 -11.19 -2.56 -15.44
CA ALA A 163 -10.38 -2.86 -16.62
C ALA A 163 -11.17 -2.77 -17.94
N ALA A 164 -12.49 -3.01 -17.91
CA ALA A 164 -13.36 -2.90 -19.07
C ALA A 164 -13.81 -1.45 -19.37
N LYS A 165 -13.97 -0.62 -18.33
CA LYS A 165 -14.45 0.77 -18.47
C LYS A 165 -13.34 1.81 -18.63
N SER A 166 -12.10 1.48 -18.25
CA SER A 166 -10.92 2.31 -18.49
C SER A 166 -10.01 1.58 -19.48
N GLY A 167 -9.68 2.21 -20.62
CA GLY A 167 -8.98 1.57 -21.72
C GLY A 167 -7.68 0.88 -21.31
N GLY A 168 -7.73 -0.46 -21.22
CA GLY A 168 -6.59 -1.37 -21.11
C GLY A 168 -5.82 -1.28 -19.79
N ALA A 169 -5.10 -2.37 -19.47
CA ALA A 169 -4.24 -2.55 -18.29
C ALA A 169 -3.10 -1.51 -18.11
N SER A 170 -3.12 -0.40 -18.85
CA SER A 170 -2.25 0.77 -18.71
C SER A 170 -2.91 1.95 -17.96
N ALA A 171 -4.22 1.90 -17.66
CA ALA A 171 -4.89 2.95 -16.90
C ALA A 171 -4.49 3.02 -15.41
N LEU A 172 -3.75 2.03 -14.89
CA LEU A 172 -3.15 2.05 -13.55
C LEU A 172 -1.77 2.71 -13.48
N ILE A 173 -1.15 3.07 -14.61
CA ILE A 173 0.21 3.66 -14.61
C ILE A 173 0.18 5.17 -14.30
N ASN A 174 -0.98 5.81 -14.23
CA ASN A 174 -1.01 7.27 -14.06
C ASN A 174 -2.17 7.76 -13.17
N GLN A 175 -2.12 7.40 -11.88
CA GLN A 175 -2.75 8.28 -10.88
C GLN A 175 -1.71 9.18 -10.24
N VAL A 176 -1.83 10.43 -10.68
CA VAL A 176 -1.18 11.65 -10.25
C VAL A 176 -1.10 11.73 -8.73
N PHE A 177 0.12 11.99 -8.26
CA PHE A 177 0.50 12.32 -6.90
C PHE A 177 -0.46 13.31 -6.20
N ASP A 178 -1.20 12.80 -5.22
CA ASP A 178 -1.80 13.56 -4.11
C ASP A 178 -1.22 13.06 -2.76
N PRO A 179 -0.40 13.87 -2.08
CA PRO A 179 0.21 13.49 -0.79
C PRO A 179 -0.78 13.47 0.39
N GLY A 180 -2.09 13.67 0.15
CA GLY A 180 -3.16 13.47 1.13
C GLY A 180 -3.85 12.10 1.05
N ASP A 181 -3.60 11.30 0.01
CA ASP A 181 -4.33 10.04 -0.18
C ASP A 181 -3.61 8.87 0.49
N MET A 182 -4.16 8.40 1.61
CA MET A 182 -3.69 7.20 2.32
C MET A 182 -3.81 5.92 1.46
N ALA A 183 -4.54 5.95 0.34
CA ALA A 183 -4.54 4.88 -0.64
C ALA A 183 -3.21 4.75 -1.41
N SER A 184 -2.41 5.81 -1.50
CA SER A 184 -1.08 5.74 -2.14
C SER A 184 -0.06 4.92 -1.34
N LEU A 185 -0.28 4.72 -0.03
CA LEU A 185 0.48 3.77 0.80
C LEU A 185 0.18 2.30 0.45
N ALA A 186 -0.89 2.02 -0.31
CA ALA A 186 -1.32 0.67 -0.64
C ALA A 186 -0.64 0.10 -1.90
N TYR A 187 0.12 0.89 -2.67
CA TYR A 187 0.78 0.42 -3.90
C TYR A 187 2.30 0.50 -3.80
N GLN A 188 2.86 -0.34 -2.93
CA GLN A 188 4.28 -0.65 -2.92
C GLN A 188 4.55 -1.81 -3.87
N THR A 189 5.46 -1.60 -4.82
CA THR A 189 6.07 -2.70 -5.57
C THR A 189 7.12 -3.41 -4.70
N ASP A 190 7.39 -4.68 -4.98
CA ASP A 190 8.43 -5.48 -4.32
C ASP A 190 9.44 -6.02 -5.35
N ILE A 191 9.84 -5.15 -6.28
CA ILE A 191 10.71 -5.53 -7.38
C ILE A 191 12.14 -5.70 -6.85
N ASP A 192 12.70 -6.91 -7.03
CA ASP A 192 14.11 -7.14 -6.80
C ASP A 192 14.95 -6.63 -7.98
N ARG A 193 15.48 -5.41 -7.82
CA ARG A 193 16.29 -4.76 -8.85
C ARG A 193 17.59 -5.48 -9.16
N ARG A 194 18.06 -6.43 -8.33
CA ARG A 194 19.28 -7.22 -8.62
C ARG A 194 19.21 -7.97 -9.95
N TYR A 195 18.01 -8.35 -10.36
CA TYR A 195 17.76 -9.11 -11.59
C TYR A 195 17.25 -8.23 -12.73
N CYS A 196 17.22 -6.91 -12.53
CA CYS A 196 16.84 -5.95 -13.56
C CYS A 196 18.03 -5.54 -14.42
N THR A 197 17.75 -5.03 -15.61
CA THR A 197 18.71 -4.40 -16.50
C THR A 197 18.16 -3.07 -16.99
N ARG A 198 19.04 -2.21 -17.54
CA ARG A 198 18.59 -0.94 -18.12
C ARG A 198 17.69 -1.16 -19.34
N THR A 199 16.48 -0.61 -19.29
CA THR A 199 15.49 -0.65 -20.37
C THR A 199 15.29 0.69 -21.08
N VAL A 200 15.74 1.78 -20.46
CA VAL A 200 15.69 3.14 -21.02
C VAL A 200 16.99 3.88 -20.74
N PRO A 201 17.47 4.76 -21.64
CA PRO A 201 18.69 5.53 -21.39
C PRO A 201 18.48 6.50 -20.22
N LEU A 202 19.49 6.64 -19.37
CA LEU A 202 19.52 7.72 -18.38
C LEU A 202 19.85 9.01 -19.14
N ARG A 203 18.89 9.94 -19.18
CA ARG A 203 18.99 11.17 -19.98
C ARG A 203 19.33 12.39 -19.13
N VAL A 204 18.86 12.42 -17.88
CA VAL A 204 19.01 13.56 -16.97
C VAL A 204 19.45 13.11 -15.58
N ILE A 205 20.51 13.74 -15.07
CA ILE A 205 20.96 13.56 -13.69
C ILE A 205 20.78 14.88 -12.95
N CYS A 206 19.84 14.92 -12.01
CA CYS A 206 19.59 16.09 -11.17
C CYS A 206 20.41 16.00 -9.88
N LEU A 207 21.37 16.91 -9.70
CA LEU A 207 22.36 16.87 -8.62
C LEU A 207 22.17 17.91 -7.51
N GLY A 208 21.03 18.60 -7.50
CA GLY A 208 20.69 19.51 -6.41
C GLY A 208 20.23 18.77 -5.15
N PHE A 209 20.53 19.33 -3.99
CA PHE A 209 20.13 18.74 -2.71
C PHE A 209 18.61 18.71 -2.51
N SER A 210 18.16 17.85 -1.59
CA SER A 210 16.79 17.91 -1.07
C SER A 210 16.44 19.35 -0.66
N ARG A 211 15.16 19.71 -0.83
CA ARG A 211 14.62 21.06 -0.60
C ARG A 211 15.09 22.15 -1.58
N THR A 212 15.75 21.80 -2.68
CA THR A 212 16.01 22.72 -3.83
C THR A 212 14.93 22.66 -4.92
N GLY A 213 13.83 21.92 -4.69
CA GLY A 213 12.75 21.73 -5.66
C GLY A 213 12.78 20.39 -6.39
N THR A 214 13.47 19.38 -5.85
CA THR A 214 13.61 18.03 -6.43
C THR A 214 12.28 17.36 -6.76
N THR A 215 11.25 17.50 -5.93
CA THR A 215 9.91 16.95 -6.21
C THR A 215 9.22 17.65 -7.37
N SER A 216 9.38 18.98 -7.49
CA SER A 216 8.90 19.73 -8.64
C SER A 216 9.61 19.33 -9.92
N ILE A 217 10.94 19.13 -9.87
CA ILE A 217 11.72 18.63 -11.01
C ILE A 217 11.28 17.22 -11.41
N ARG A 218 11.05 16.33 -10.43
CA ARG A 218 10.56 14.98 -10.69
C ARG A 218 9.26 15.04 -11.50
N GLN A 219 8.29 15.83 -11.05
CA GLN A 219 7.02 16.01 -11.76
C GLN A 219 7.23 16.66 -13.13
N ALA A 220 8.06 17.70 -13.22
CA ALA A 220 8.31 18.40 -14.48
C ALA A 220 8.89 17.47 -15.56
N LEU A 221 9.80 16.57 -15.17
CA LEU A 221 10.35 15.58 -16.10
C LEU A 221 9.30 14.56 -16.56
N VAL A 222 8.43 14.12 -15.65
CA VAL A 222 7.29 13.24 -16.00
C VAL A 222 6.34 13.94 -16.98
N ASP A 223 5.98 15.21 -16.71
CA ASP A 223 5.12 16.01 -17.58
C ASP A 223 5.75 16.24 -18.97
N LEU A 224 7.09 16.29 -19.05
CA LEU A 224 7.86 16.34 -20.31
C LEU A 224 7.97 14.98 -21.03
N GLY A 225 7.27 13.96 -20.54
CA GLY A 225 7.22 12.63 -21.16
C GLY A 225 8.39 11.71 -20.82
N PHE A 226 9.15 12.00 -19.75
CA PHE A 226 10.11 11.03 -19.24
C PHE A 226 9.36 9.85 -18.63
N ARG A 227 9.77 8.62 -18.96
CA ARG A 227 9.16 7.40 -18.46
C ARG A 227 9.07 7.37 -16.93
N ASP A 228 10.19 7.66 -16.28
CA ASP A 228 10.27 7.72 -14.82
C ASP A 228 11.49 8.55 -14.38
N CYS A 229 11.37 9.14 -13.19
CA CYS A 229 12.40 9.93 -12.52
C CYS A 229 12.55 9.44 -11.08
N TYR A 230 13.68 8.77 -10.79
CA TYR A 230 13.96 8.24 -9.46
C TYR A 230 14.09 9.37 -8.45
N HIS A 231 13.42 9.25 -7.31
CA HIS A 231 13.47 10.22 -6.20
C HIS A 231 13.59 9.48 -4.87
N TYR A 232 13.86 10.17 -3.78
CA TYR A 232 13.79 9.59 -2.43
C TYR A 232 12.44 8.92 -2.12
N ALA A 233 11.36 9.36 -2.77
CA ALA A 233 10.04 8.77 -2.63
C ALA A 233 9.98 7.36 -3.25
N SER A 234 10.79 7.10 -4.28
CA SER A 234 10.86 5.80 -4.93
C SER A 234 11.32 4.71 -3.97
N VAL A 235 12.39 4.94 -3.20
CA VAL A 235 12.86 3.98 -2.19
C VAL A 235 12.01 3.97 -0.92
N LEU A 236 11.31 5.05 -0.57
CA LEU A 236 10.52 5.07 0.66
C LEU A 236 9.08 4.57 0.49
N GLN A 237 8.49 4.78 -0.68
CA GLN A 237 7.04 4.65 -0.88
C GLN A 237 6.68 3.77 -2.08
N GLU A 238 7.52 3.67 -3.11
CA GLU A 238 7.15 3.00 -4.37
C GLU A 238 7.76 1.60 -4.48
N ASN A 239 9.04 1.43 -4.12
CA ASN A 239 9.72 0.14 -4.06
C ASN A 239 10.70 0.09 -2.87
N PRO A 240 10.22 -0.12 -1.62
CA PRO A 240 11.07 -0.18 -0.43
C PRO A 240 12.22 -1.16 -0.51
N ARG A 241 12.06 -2.23 -1.29
CA ARG A 241 13.11 -3.21 -1.56
C ARG A 241 14.36 -2.63 -2.20
N ASP A 242 14.28 -1.48 -2.87
CA ASP A 242 15.47 -0.76 -3.37
C ASP A 242 16.45 -0.40 -2.25
N ALA A 243 15.99 -0.30 -1.00
CA ALA A 243 16.82 -0.03 0.15
C ALA A 243 17.99 -1.03 0.27
N ASP A 244 17.79 -2.28 -0.16
CA ASP A 244 18.86 -3.28 -0.18
C ASP A 244 20.08 -2.84 -0.99
N LEU A 245 19.86 -2.46 -2.26
CA LEU A 245 20.95 -2.04 -3.15
C LEU A 245 21.52 -0.69 -2.73
N TRP A 246 20.69 0.22 -2.22
CA TRP A 246 21.17 1.49 -1.69
C TRP A 246 22.04 1.31 -0.44
N ILE A 247 21.67 0.39 0.47
CA ILE A 247 22.48 0.06 1.65
C ILE A 247 23.83 -0.51 1.23
N GLU A 248 23.87 -1.41 0.25
CA GLU A 248 25.11 -1.95 -0.31
C GLU A 248 25.99 -0.83 -0.90
N ALA A 249 25.43 0.01 -1.78
CA ALA A 249 26.18 1.10 -2.42
C ALA A 249 26.71 2.11 -1.39
N LEU A 250 25.90 2.50 -0.40
CA LEU A 250 26.31 3.44 0.64
C LEU A 250 27.36 2.83 1.58
N SER A 251 27.24 1.53 1.88
CA SER A 251 28.22 0.81 2.70
C SER A 251 29.57 0.70 1.99
N ALA A 252 29.57 0.41 0.69
CA ALA A 252 30.78 0.38 -0.12
C ALA A 252 31.46 1.77 -0.13
N LYS A 253 30.69 2.83 -0.46
CA LYS A 253 31.23 4.19 -0.60
C LYS A 253 31.68 4.83 0.71
N PHE A 254 30.86 4.77 1.76
CA PHE A 254 31.08 5.57 2.98
C PHE A 254 31.57 4.75 4.18
N LYS A 255 31.58 3.41 4.09
CA LYS A 255 32.11 2.52 5.13
C LYS A 255 33.24 1.61 4.65
N GLY A 256 33.52 1.55 3.34
CA GLY A 256 34.50 0.62 2.78
C GLY A 256 34.09 -0.85 2.91
N ILE A 257 32.78 -1.13 2.98
CA ILE A 257 32.24 -2.49 3.11
C ILE A 257 31.61 -2.88 1.77
N GLY A 258 32.24 -3.82 1.07
CA GLY A 258 31.85 -4.24 -0.28
C GLY A 258 32.56 -3.44 -1.37
N GLU A 259 32.27 -3.79 -2.63
CA GLU A 259 32.90 -3.17 -3.80
C GLU A 259 32.14 -1.92 -4.26
N PRO A 260 32.84 -0.90 -4.80
CA PRO A 260 32.20 0.25 -5.42
C PRO A 260 31.23 -0.17 -6.52
N TYR A 261 30.06 0.47 -6.55
CA TYR A 261 29.06 0.20 -7.58
C TYR A 261 29.56 0.64 -8.96
N THR A 262 29.43 -0.26 -9.92
CA THR A 262 29.75 -0.08 -11.32
C THR A 262 28.48 0.07 -12.16
N LYS A 263 28.64 0.40 -13.45
CA LYS A 263 27.53 0.64 -14.37
C LYS A 263 26.46 -0.47 -14.38
N PRO A 264 26.78 -1.78 -14.41
CA PRO A 264 25.78 -2.84 -14.31
C PRO A 264 24.89 -2.76 -13.06
N GLN A 265 25.44 -2.46 -11.88
CA GLN A 265 24.62 -2.31 -10.67
C GLN A 265 23.72 -1.05 -10.75
N TRP A 266 24.24 0.04 -11.31
CA TRP A 266 23.43 1.24 -11.57
C TRP A 266 22.33 0.99 -12.60
N ASP A 267 22.62 0.21 -13.63
CA ASP A 267 21.65 -0.19 -14.66
C ASP A 267 20.58 -1.12 -14.08
N ALA A 268 20.92 -1.96 -13.09
CA ALA A 268 19.98 -2.80 -12.40
C ALA A 268 19.01 -1.98 -11.51
N LEU A 269 19.57 -1.09 -10.69
CA LEU A 269 18.82 -0.24 -9.76
C LEU A 269 17.98 0.84 -10.46
N LEU A 270 18.58 1.55 -11.42
CA LEU A 270 18.01 2.77 -12.03
C LEU A 270 17.62 2.56 -13.50
N GLY A 271 17.62 1.31 -13.97
CA GLY A 271 17.45 0.95 -15.38
C GLY A 271 16.12 1.30 -16.01
N HIS A 272 15.10 1.45 -15.17
CA HIS A 272 13.73 1.81 -15.54
C HIS A 272 13.53 3.33 -15.60
N CYS A 273 14.44 4.13 -15.03
CA CYS A 273 14.35 5.58 -14.96
C CYS A 273 15.16 6.25 -16.08
N GLN A 274 14.55 7.28 -16.68
CA GLN A 274 15.23 8.18 -17.62
C GLN A 274 15.84 9.39 -16.93
N ALA A 275 15.47 9.63 -15.67
CA ALA A 275 16.09 10.65 -14.85
C ALA A 275 16.26 10.21 -13.40
N VAL A 276 17.14 10.89 -12.68
CA VAL A 276 17.32 10.72 -11.24
C VAL A 276 17.41 12.06 -10.54
N THR A 277 16.90 12.15 -9.32
CA THR A 277 16.96 13.32 -8.45
C THR A 277 17.02 12.90 -6.98
N ASP A 278 17.38 13.85 -6.13
CA ASP A 278 17.38 13.69 -4.68
C ASP A 278 18.31 12.58 -4.14
N THR A 279 18.33 12.46 -2.82
CA THR A 279 18.98 11.35 -2.11
C THR A 279 18.22 10.05 -2.40
N PRO A 280 18.89 8.88 -2.57
CA PRO A 280 20.32 8.67 -2.44
C PRO A 280 21.17 9.00 -3.68
N CYS A 281 20.57 9.20 -4.86
CA CYS A 281 21.28 9.36 -6.13
C CYS A 281 22.35 10.46 -6.09
N ILE A 282 22.03 11.62 -5.52
CA ILE A 282 22.96 12.76 -5.46
C ILE A 282 24.24 12.45 -4.67
N LEU A 283 24.25 11.45 -3.79
CA LEU A 283 25.43 11.06 -3.02
C LEU A 283 26.46 10.31 -3.87
N PHE A 284 26.05 9.84 -5.06
CA PHE A 284 26.85 9.09 -6.02
C PHE A 284 27.12 9.88 -7.31
N TYR A 285 27.18 11.21 -7.22
CA TYR A 285 27.34 12.05 -8.41
C TYR A 285 28.60 11.72 -9.21
N GLU A 286 29.73 11.40 -8.58
CA GLU A 286 30.98 11.06 -9.29
C GLU A 286 30.81 9.77 -10.09
N GLU A 287 30.24 8.75 -9.47
CA GLU A 287 30.01 7.44 -10.06
C GLU A 287 28.95 7.50 -11.17
N LEU A 288 27.86 8.23 -10.96
CA LEU A 288 26.80 8.41 -11.95
C LEU A 288 27.29 9.24 -13.16
N LEU A 289 28.05 10.31 -12.94
CA LEU A 289 28.62 11.10 -14.03
C LEU A 289 29.66 10.30 -14.83
N ALA A 290 30.42 9.42 -14.18
CA ALA A 290 31.36 8.52 -14.85
C ALA A 290 30.65 7.40 -15.62
N ALA A 291 29.58 6.84 -15.06
CA ALA A 291 28.82 5.74 -15.68
C ALA A 291 27.92 6.19 -16.85
N TYR A 292 27.50 7.45 -16.87
CA TYR A 292 26.58 8.00 -17.87
C TYR A 292 27.08 9.35 -18.42
N PRO A 293 28.21 9.37 -19.14
CA PRO A 293 28.81 10.61 -19.66
C PRO A 293 27.92 11.37 -20.66
N GLU A 294 26.94 10.70 -21.27
CA GLU A 294 25.97 11.26 -22.20
C GLU A 294 24.80 11.98 -21.53
N SER A 295 24.57 11.75 -20.23
CA SER A 295 23.46 12.36 -19.50
C SER A 295 23.64 13.88 -19.36
N LYS A 296 22.57 14.63 -19.62
CA LYS A 296 22.50 16.05 -19.26
C LYS A 296 22.41 16.20 -17.73
N VAL A 297 23.04 17.23 -17.18
CA VAL A 297 23.08 17.45 -15.73
C VAL A 297 22.30 18.70 -15.38
N VAL A 298 21.41 18.58 -14.41
CA VAL A 298 20.68 19.72 -13.84
C VAL A 298 21.10 19.88 -12.38
N LEU A 299 21.67 21.03 -12.02
CA LEU A 299 21.96 21.38 -10.63
C LEU A 299 20.89 22.34 -10.14
N THR A 300 19.94 21.83 -9.35
CA THR A 300 18.96 22.70 -8.71
C THR A 300 19.54 23.41 -7.51
N GLU A 301 19.37 24.72 -7.45
CA GLU A 301 19.81 25.55 -6.34
C GLU A 301 18.77 26.59 -5.93
N ARG A 302 18.91 27.11 -4.71
CA ARG A 302 18.14 28.25 -4.20
C ARG A 302 18.95 29.52 -4.38
N ASP A 303 18.25 30.66 -4.49
CA ASP A 303 18.87 32.00 -4.52
C ASP A 303 19.70 32.31 -3.26
N ASP A 304 19.35 31.66 -2.15
CA ASP A 304 19.90 31.93 -0.83
C ASP A 304 20.09 30.61 -0.07
N VAL A 305 21.31 30.38 0.40
CA VAL A 305 21.67 29.20 1.20
C VAL A 305 20.95 29.18 2.54
N ASP A 306 20.62 30.33 3.12
CA ASP A 306 19.86 30.41 4.37
C ASP A 306 18.41 29.96 4.19
N GLN A 307 17.83 30.16 3.01
CA GLN A 307 16.50 29.62 2.68
C GLN A 307 16.53 28.10 2.56
N TRP A 308 17.54 27.55 1.89
CA TRP A 308 17.74 26.10 1.80
C TRP A 308 17.93 25.49 3.20
N PHE A 309 18.83 26.07 4.00
CA PHE A 309 19.18 25.57 5.33
C PHE A 309 17.97 25.56 6.25
N ARG A 310 17.21 26.68 6.33
CA ARG A 310 15.98 26.74 7.12
C ARG A 310 14.95 25.70 6.66
N SER A 311 14.80 25.50 5.34
CA SER A 311 13.90 24.48 4.82
C SER A 311 14.34 23.08 5.26
N GLN A 312 15.62 22.74 5.13
CA GLN A 312 16.16 21.45 5.58
C GLN A 312 15.97 21.20 7.07
N MET A 313 16.29 22.19 7.91
CA MET A 313 16.12 22.09 9.37
C MET A 313 14.67 21.83 9.77
N ASN A 314 13.74 22.59 9.20
CA ASN A 314 12.32 22.52 9.56
C ASN A 314 11.58 21.31 8.97
N THR A 315 12.19 20.60 8.03
CA THR A 315 11.55 19.49 7.31
C THR A 315 12.32 18.19 7.50
N THR A 316 13.26 17.88 6.61
CA THR A 316 13.91 16.59 6.51
C THR A 316 14.73 16.25 7.76
N VAL A 317 15.44 17.22 8.33
CA VAL A 317 16.31 16.98 9.49
C VAL A 317 15.48 16.77 10.75
N ARG A 318 14.46 17.61 10.97
CA ARG A 318 13.48 17.40 12.03
C ARG A 318 12.84 16.01 11.94
N TYR A 319 12.34 15.62 10.76
CA TYR A 319 11.76 14.29 10.55
C TYR A 319 12.73 13.16 10.90
N CYS A 320 13.98 13.25 10.44
CA CYS A 320 15.01 12.26 10.78
C CYS A 320 15.32 12.24 12.28
N SER A 321 15.30 13.39 12.96
CA SER A 321 15.54 13.49 14.41
C SER A 321 14.41 12.86 15.23
N GLU A 322 13.16 12.95 14.76
CA GLU A 322 12.00 12.32 15.39
C GLU A 322 11.99 10.80 15.15
N LEU A 323 12.47 10.35 13.99
CA LEU A 323 12.56 8.93 13.65
C LEU A 323 13.74 8.20 14.30
N LEU A 324 14.90 8.85 14.37
CA LEU A 324 16.14 8.19 14.77
C LEU A 324 16.35 8.28 16.29
N PRO A 325 16.27 7.15 17.02
CA PRO A 325 16.39 7.17 18.46
C PRO A 325 17.82 7.52 18.91
N VAL A 326 17.94 8.56 19.73
CA VAL A 326 19.24 9.06 20.22
C VAL A 326 19.65 8.34 21.51
N THR A 327 18.69 8.04 22.41
CA THR A 327 18.97 7.39 23.70
C THR A 327 18.98 5.86 23.60
N TRP A 328 19.60 5.19 24.57
CA TRP A 328 19.64 3.72 24.62
C TRP A 328 18.24 3.11 24.82
N LEU A 329 17.37 3.78 25.60
CA LEU A 329 15.98 3.36 25.80
C LEU A 329 15.18 3.47 24.51
N ASP A 330 15.35 4.55 23.76
CA ASP A 330 14.65 4.74 22.50
C ASP A 330 15.16 3.79 21.41
N LYS A 331 16.46 3.45 21.44
CA LYS A 331 17.05 2.43 20.56
C LYS A 331 16.46 1.05 20.86
N LEU A 332 16.33 0.69 22.14
CA LEU A 332 15.71 -0.57 22.56
C LEU A 332 14.23 -0.63 22.16
N LYS A 333 13.47 0.45 22.43
CA LYS A 333 12.06 0.55 22.02
C LYS A 333 11.89 0.45 20.51
N SER A 334 12.73 1.16 19.74
CA SER A 334 12.72 1.12 18.28
C SER A 334 13.05 -0.30 17.77
N ALA A 335 14.06 -0.96 18.33
CA ALA A 335 14.44 -2.31 17.92
C ALA A 335 13.33 -3.35 18.17
N LEU A 336 12.55 -3.20 19.25
CA LEU A 336 11.53 -4.17 19.63
C LEU A 336 10.14 -3.85 19.05
N PHE A 337 9.84 -2.57 18.81
CA PHE A 337 8.46 -2.13 18.59
C PHE A 337 8.27 -1.18 17.40
N SER A 338 9.33 -0.79 16.69
CA SER A 338 9.21 0.09 15.51
C SER A 338 8.33 -0.57 14.44
N PRO A 339 7.31 0.13 13.92
CA PRO A 339 6.52 -0.34 12.79
C PRO A 339 7.22 -0.13 11.45
N MET A 340 8.33 0.63 11.42
CA MET A 340 9.08 0.90 10.20
C MET A 340 9.98 -0.29 9.83
N ASP A 341 10.05 -0.59 8.53
CA ASP A 341 10.95 -1.59 7.98
C ASP A 341 12.40 -1.37 8.49
N PRO A 342 13.03 -2.40 9.09
CA PRO A 342 14.43 -2.35 9.51
C PRO A 342 15.39 -1.88 8.42
N LYS A 343 15.14 -2.22 7.15
CA LYS A 343 15.97 -1.80 6.02
C LYS A 343 15.81 -0.31 5.72
N ALA A 344 14.59 0.21 5.71
CA ALA A 344 14.35 1.66 5.61
C ALA A 344 15.06 2.43 6.75
N LEU A 345 14.96 1.94 8.00
CA LEU A 345 15.69 2.50 9.14
C LEU A 345 17.22 2.45 8.96
N GLN A 346 17.74 1.33 8.47
CA GLN A 346 19.16 1.17 8.20
C GLN A 346 19.64 2.14 7.12
N LEU A 347 18.89 2.29 6.03
CA LEU A 347 19.18 3.23 4.95
C LEU A 347 19.24 4.68 5.47
N ILE A 348 18.22 5.10 6.23
CA ILE A 348 18.17 6.45 6.82
C ILE A 348 19.37 6.66 7.75
N ARG A 349 19.71 5.69 8.61
CA ARG A 349 20.89 5.78 9.50
C ARG A 349 22.19 5.93 8.71
N LEU A 350 22.36 5.18 7.62
CA LEU A 350 23.54 5.30 6.77
C LEU A 350 23.64 6.69 6.14
N ILE A 351 22.54 7.18 5.57
CA ILE A 351 22.50 8.53 4.97
C ILE A 351 22.87 9.58 6.03
N VAL A 352 22.18 9.55 7.18
CA VAL A 352 22.31 10.58 8.22
C VAL A 352 23.69 10.57 8.87
N PHE A 353 24.21 9.40 9.24
CA PHE A 353 25.43 9.30 10.06
C PHE A 353 26.71 9.04 9.26
N ASN A 354 26.64 8.74 7.96
CA ASN A 354 27.83 8.42 7.17
C ASN A 354 28.10 9.39 6.01
N THR A 355 27.16 10.24 5.61
CA THR A 355 27.38 11.15 4.48
C THR A 355 27.80 12.56 4.94
N PRO A 356 28.70 13.26 4.22
CA PRO A 356 29.27 14.53 4.69
C PRO A 356 28.22 15.60 5.03
N VAL A 357 27.33 15.93 4.09
CA VAL A 357 26.32 16.98 4.29
C VAL A 357 25.37 16.65 5.45
N TRP A 358 24.99 15.38 5.62
CA TRP A 358 24.03 14.99 6.65
C TRP A 358 24.64 14.95 8.04
N LYS A 359 25.93 14.65 8.16
CA LYS A 359 26.64 14.80 9.44
C LYS A 359 26.61 16.24 9.93
N GLU A 360 26.86 17.19 9.02
CA GLU A 360 26.77 18.62 9.33
C GLU A 360 25.33 19.03 9.67
N LEU A 361 24.33 18.62 8.86
CA LEU A 361 22.92 18.91 9.14
C LEU A 361 22.46 18.35 10.50
N TRP A 362 22.92 17.15 10.86
CA TRP A 362 22.61 16.53 12.14
C TRP A 362 23.27 17.27 13.30
N ALA A 363 24.53 17.67 13.16
CA ALA A 363 25.23 18.50 14.15
C ALA A 363 24.54 19.86 14.31
N ASP A 364 24.22 20.52 13.20
CA ASP A 364 23.54 21.82 13.18
C ASP A 364 22.21 21.78 13.93
N TYR A 365 21.40 20.74 13.74
CA TYR A 365 20.11 20.58 14.42
C TYR A 365 20.23 20.35 15.93
N HIS A 366 21.22 19.56 16.36
CA HIS A 366 21.36 19.18 17.78
C HIS A 366 22.28 20.11 18.59
N GLN A 367 23.21 20.80 17.94
CA GLN A 367 24.25 21.63 18.56
C GLN A 367 24.09 23.12 18.25
N GLY A 368 23.20 23.49 17.32
CA GLY A 368 22.97 24.88 16.93
C GLY A 368 24.06 25.47 16.04
N THR A 369 24.88 24.62 15.40
CA THR A 369 25.86 25.06 14.40
C THR A 369 25.18 25.38 13.06
N THR A 370 25.94 25.88 12.07
CA THR A 370 25.43 26.16 10.70
C THR A 370 26.38 25.69 9.60
N THR A 371 27.16 24.65 9.87
CA THR A 371 28.24 24.17 8.99
C THR A 371 27.71 23.51 7.71
N ALA A 372 26.47 23.02 7.71
CA ALA A 372 25.86 22.40 6.53
C ALA A 372 25.69 23.36 5.35
N LYS A 373 25.60 24.68 5.60
CA LYS A 373 25.58 25.71 4.54
C LYS A 373 26.83 25.65 3.68
N LYS A 374 27.99 25.51 4.33
CA LYS A 374 29.28 25.37 3.65
C LYS A 374 29.34 24.07 2.83
N ALA A 375 28.87 22.96 3.40
CA ALA A 375 28.81 21.68 2.70
C ALA A 375 27.90 21.74 1.45
N TYR A 376 26.80 22.49 1.50
CA TYR A 376 25.93 22.76 0.35
C TYR A 376 26.66 23.55 -0.75
N GLU A 377 27.33 24.64 -0.38
CA GLU A 377 28.08 25.48 -1.32
C GLU A 377 29.24 24.70 -1.97
N GLU A 378 29.99 23.93 -1.18
CA GLU A 378 31.09 23.08 -1.65
C GLU A 378 30.62 22.03 -2.65
N HIS A 379 29.47 21.38 -2.40
CA HIS A 379 28.87 20.45 -3.35
C HIS A 379 28.49 21.15 -4.66
N ASN A 380 27.77 22.27 -4.59
CA ASN A 380 27.37 23.00 -5.80
C ASN A 380 28.59 23.48 -6.59
N ALA A 381 29.61 23.99 -5.92
CA ALA A 381 30.88 24.39 -6.54
C ALA A 381 31.58 23.20 -7.20
N LYS A 382 31.60 22.04 -6.54
CA LYS A 382 32.21 20.81 -7.09
C LYS A 382 31.48 20.34 -8.34
N ILE A 383 30.14 20.31 -8.34
CA ILE A 383 29.36 19.96 -9.54
C ILE A 383 29.64 20.94 -10.69
N LYS A 384 29.63 22.25 -10.42
CA LYS A 384 29.95 23.30 -11.42
C LYS A 384 31.37 23.18 -11.97
N ALA A 385 32.31 22.61 -11.20
CA ALA A 385 33.70 22.42 -11.62
C ALA A 385 33.91 21.14 -12.45
N ILE A 386 33.24 20.04 -12.13
CA ILE A 386 33.47 18.74 -12.79
C ILE A 386 32.63 18.55 -14.05
N VAL A 387 31.46 19.21 -14.16
CA VAL A 387 30.55 19.03 -15.29
C VAL A 387 30.82 20.10 -16.35
N PRO A 388 31.04 19.72 -17.63
CA PRO A 388 31.16 20.67 -18.74
C PRO A 388 29.94 21.59 -18.84
N ARG A 389 30.17 22.87 -19.16
CA ARG A 389 29.11 23.91 -19.18
C ARG A 389 27.97 23.61 -20.16
N ASP A 390 28.28 23.01 -21.30
CA ASP A 390 27.32 22.58 -22.32
C ASP A 390 26.43 21.42 -21.85
N ARG A 391 26.87 20.67 -20.84
CA ARG A 391 26.13 19.57 -20.22
C ARG A 391 25.52 19.95 -18.87
N LEU A 392 25.66 21.18 -18.40
CA LEU A 392 25.20 21.62 -17.09
C LEU A 392 24.18 22.76 -17.20
N LEU A 393 22.99 22.52 -16.68
CA LEU A 393 22.04 23.58 -16.35
C LEU A 393 22.06 23.83 -14.84
N VAL A 394 22.41 25.04 -14.44
CA VAL A 394 22.16 25.53 -13.08
C VAL A 394 20.76 26.12 -13.08
N PHE A 395 19.87 25.61 -12.22
CA PHE A 395 18.44 25.87 -12.34
C PHE A 395 17.80 26.22 -10.99
N ASN A 396 17.04 27.30 -10.96
CA ASN A 396 16.11 27.60 -9.89
C ASN A 396 14.69 27.28 -10.39
N VAL A 397 13.95 26.45 -9.66
CA VAL A 397 12.59 26.04 -10.03
C VAL A 397 11.59 27.20 -10.22
N LYS A 398 11.92 28.41 -9.73
CA LYS A 398 11.13 29.63 -9.97
C LYS A 398 11.22 30.12 -11.42
N GLU A 399 12.24 29.72 -12.18
CA GLU A 399 12.43 30.10 -13.58
C GLU A 399 11.43 29.39 -14.51
N GLY A 400 10.77 28.33 -14.03
CA GLY A 400 9.72 27.64 -14.77
C GLY A 400 10.23 26.82 -15.96
N TRP A 401 9.40 26.64 -16.97
CA TRP A 401 9.69 25.71 -18.06
C TRP A 401 10.83 26.14 -18.99
N GLY A 402 11.01 27.44 -19.22
CA GLY A 402 11.86 27.97 -20.29
C GLY A 402 13.28 27.38 -20.30
N PRO A 403 14.11 27.66 -19.27
CA PRO A 403 15.49 27.18 -19.23
C PRO A 403 15.61 25.65 -19.24
N LEU A 404 14.70 24.95 -18.56
CA LEU A 404 14.70 23.49 -18.50
C LEU A 404 14.41 22.87 -19.88
N CYS A 405 13.36 23.36 -20.56
CA CYS A 405 12.95 22.83 -21.87
C CYS A 405 13.97 23.16 -22.95
N GLU A 406 14.50 24.38 -22.97
CA GLU A 406 15.59 24.79 -23.87
C GLU A 406 16.80 23.88 -23.67
N PHE A 407 17.27 23.73 -22.43
CA PHE A 407 18.41 22.87 -22.13
C PHE A 407 18.17 21.41 -22.51
N LEU A 408 16.95 20.89 -22.38
CA LEU A 408 16.61 19.51 -22.74
C LEU A 408 16.29 19.33 -24.22
N ASN A 409 16.18 20.40 -25.01
CA ASN A 409 15.67 20.41 -26.39
C ASN A 409 14.23 19.85 -26.51
N LEU A 410 13.34 20.30 -25.62
CA LEU A 410 11.94 19.90 -25.56
C LEU A 410 11.03 21.13 -25.67
N GLN A 411 9.77 20.91 -26.05
CA GLN A 411 8.76 21.98 -26.05
C GLN A 411 8.16 22.13 -24.64
N PRO A 412 8.05 23.35 -24.11
CA PRO A 412 7.30 23.61 -22.88
C PRO A 412 5.85 23.14 -23.01
N PRO A 413 5.27 22.47 -22.00
CA PRO A 413 3.84 22.19 -21.97
C PRO A 413 3.04 23.47 -21.67
N ASP A 414 1.75 23.46 -22.00
CA ASP A 414 0.82 24.58 -21.74
C ASP A 414 0.39 24.70 -20.25
N THR A 415 0.92 23.83 -19.38
CA THR A 415 0.62 23.82 -17.95
C THR A 415 1.59 24.73 -17.17
N PRO A 416 1.21 25.25 -16.00
CA PRO A 416 2.16 25.95 -15.14
C PRO A 416 3.24 24.99 -14.62
N PHE A 417 4.45 25.49 -14.39
CA PHE A 417 5.54 24.67 -13.85
C PHE A 417 5.13 24.05 -12.51
N PRO A 418 5.37 22.74 -12.28
CA PRO A 418 4.90 22.07 -11.08
C PRO A 418 5.44 22.72 -9.81
N ARG A 419 4.54 23.09 -8.90
CA ARG A 419 4.89 23.53 -7.55
C ARG A 419 4.46 22.45 -6.56
N ARG A 420 5.35 21.49 -6.30
CA ARG A 420 5.14 20.41 -5.34
C ARG A 420 5.97 20.65 -4.09
N ASN A 421 5.53 20.07 -2.97
CA ASN A 421 6.27 20.03 -1.70
C ASN A 421 6.32 21.37 -0.93
N ASP A 422 5.14 21.98 -0.71
CA ASP A 422 5.02 23.11 0.23
C ASP A 422 5.51 22.68 1.62
N THR A 423 6.26 23.55 2.29
CA THR A 423 6.86 23.27 3.60
C THR A 423 5.79 23.03 4.64
N GLU A 424 4.64 23.69 4.54
CA GLU A 424 3.52 23.50 5.45
C GLU A 424 2.89 22.11 5.29
N VAL A 425 2.60 21.71 4.04
CA VAL A 425 2.08 20.37 3.71
C VAL A 425 3.05 19.28 4.17
N PHE A 426 4.35 19.45 3.89
CA PHE A 426 5.36 18.49 4.35
C PHE A 426 5.39 18.39 5.89
N THR A 427 5.40 19.53 6.58
CA THR A 427 5.43 19.55 8.06
C THR A 427 4.19 18.87 8.64
N ASN A 428 3.01 19.14 8.08
CA ASN A 428 1.77 18.49 8.51
C ASN A 428 1.80 16.98 8.28
N ASN A 429 2.24 16.54 7.10
CA ASN A 429 2.36 15.13 6.76
C ASN A 429 3.38 14.41 7.65
N THR A 430 4.52 15.03 7.95
CA THR A 430 5.51 14.44 8.88
C THR A 430 4.99 14.31 10.30
N LYS A 431 4.17 15.26 10.78
CA LYS A 431 3.52 15.17 12.10
C LYS A 431 2.51 14.03 12.14
N ILE A 432 1.67 13.91 11.11
CA ILE A 432 0.70 12.81 11.00
C ILE A 432 1.44 11.47 10.97
N LEU A 433 2.50 11.35 10.17
CA LEU A 433 3.29 10.13 10.07
C LEU A 433 4.01 9.79 11.39
N SER A 434 4.54 10.79 12.11
CA SER A 434 5.18 10.55 13.41
C SER A 434 4.17 10.16 14.50
N GLU A 435 2.98 10.77 14.52
CA GLU A 435 1.83 10.37 15.36
C GLU A 435 1.38 8.94 15.08
N LEU A 436 1.20 8.57 13.80
CA LEU A 436 0.85 7.22 13.38
C LEU A 436 1.91 6.20 13.78
N THR A 437 3.18 6.50 13.51
CA THR A 437 4.33 5.65 13.86
C THR A 437 4.40 5.43 15.37
N ARG A 438 4.20 6.48 16.16
CA ARG A 438 4.18 6.42 17.63
C ARG A 438 2.99 5.62 18.15
N THR A 439 1.82 5.78 17.54
CA THR A 439 0.61 5.04 17.90
C THR A 439 0.77 3.55 17.60
N ALA A 440 1.27 3.20 16.41
CA ALA A 440 1.58 1.83 16.04
C ALA A 440 2.65 1.21 16.96
N SER A 441 3.72 1.95 17.27
CA SER A 441 4.75 1.50 18.23
C SER A 441 4.16 1.19 19.61
N ARG A 442 3.24 2.03 20.12
CA ARG A 442 2.54 1.79 21.38
C ARG A 442 1.66 0.55 21.32
N LYS A 443 0.92 0.35 20.22
CA LYS A 443 0.11 -0.85 20.02
C LYS A 443 0.99 -2.11 20.01
N ASN A 444 2.10 -2.11 19.27
CA ASN A 444 3.07 -3.21 19.23
C ASN A 444 3.63 -3.53 20.61
N MET A 445 3.97 -2.51 21.40
CA MET A 445 4.46 -2.68 22.76
C MET A 445 3.41 -3.33 23.68
N VAL A 446 2.15 -2.88 23.62
CA VAL A 446 1.05 -3.47 24.41
C VAL A 446 0.80 -4.91 24.00
N MET A 447 0.70 -5.19 22.70
CA MET A 447 0.46 -6.54 22.17
C MET A 447 1.58 -7.51 22.55
N THR A 448 2.83 -7.11 22.39
CA THR A 448 4.00 -7.93 22.75
C THR A 448 4.04 -8.19 24.27
N SER A 449 3.78 -7.17 25.08
CA SER A 449 3.72 -7.32 26.54
C SER A 449 2.61 -8.27 26.98
N ALA A 450 1.43 -8.19 26.37
CA ALA A 450 0.33 -9.10 26.63
C ALA A 450 0.67 -10.55 26.23
N ALA A 451 1.32 -10.75 25.07
CA ALA A 451 1.75 -12.06 24.61
C ALA A 451 2.81 -12.68 25.54
N VAL A 452 3.80 -11.90 25.99
CA VAL A 452 4.82 -12.34 26.96
C VAL A 452 4.17 -12.71 28.29
N ALA A 453 3.22 -11.91 28.78
CA ALA A 453 2.48 -12.21 30.01
C ALA A 453 1.66 -13.49 29.89
N ALA A 454 0.95 -13.69 28.77
CA ALA A 454 0.19 -14.91 28.50
C ALA A 454 1.11 -16.14 28.44
N PHE A 455 2.26 -16.03 27.77
CA PHE A 455 3.25 -17.11 27.70
C PHE A 455 3.84 -17.44 29.07
N ALA A 456 4.18 -16.43 29.88
CA ALA A 456 4.66 -16.62 31.24
C ALA A 456 3.60 -17.30 32.14
N MET A 457 2.33 -16.90 32.02
CA MET A 457 1.23 -17.56 32.74
C MET A 457 1.05 -19.01 32.28
N ALA A 458 1.18 -19.31 30.99
CA ALA A 458 1.12 -20.67 30.48
C ALA A 458 2.27 -21.54 31.03
N LEU A 459 3.50 -21.02 31.08
CA LEU A 459 4.64 -21.70 31.69
C LEU A 459 4.44 -21.96 33.19
N LEU A 460 3.91 -20.97 33.92
CA LEU A 460 3.60 -21.11 35.35
C LEU A 460 2.51 -22.16 35.59
N ALA A 461 1.44 -22.14 34.80
CA ALA A 461 0.37 -23.13 34.88
C ALA A 461 0.85 -24.54 34.51
N GLY A 462 1.73 -24.66 33.51
CA GLY A 462 2.38 -25.92 33.14
C GLY A 462 3.28 -26.46 34.25
N TRP A 463 4.10 -25.60 34.86
CA TRP A 463 4.95 -25.97 35.99
C TRP A 463 4.14 -26.39 37.22
N GLN A 464 3.04 -25.70 37.51
CA GLN A 464 2.13 -26.06 38.60
C GLN A 464 1.41 -27.40 38.37
N ARG A 465 1.15 -27.78 37.11
CA ARG A 465 0.57 -29.09 36.76
C ARG A 465 1.58 -30.23 36.76
N TRP A 466 2.88 -29.91 36.64
CA TRP A 466 3.97 -30.89 36.60
C TRP A 466 4.47 -31.28 38.00
N LYS A 467 4.37 -30.35 38.96
CA LYS A 467 4.48 -30.65 40.40
C LYS A 467 3.22 -31.35 40.90
#